data_AF-A0A820XQH1-F1
#
_entry.id   AF-A0A820XQH1-F1
#
_cell.length_a   1.000
_cell.length_b   1.000
_cell.length_c   1.000
_cell.angle_alpha   90.00
_cell.angle_beta   90.00
_cell.angle_gamma   90.00
#
_symmetry.space_group_name_H-M   'P 1'
#
loop_
_entity.id
_entity.type
_entity.pdbx_description
1 polymer ?
#
loop_
_entity_poly.entity_id
_entity_poly.type
_entity_poly.pdbx_seq_one_letter_code
_entity_poly.pdbx_strand_id
1 'polypeptide(L)'
;RTSYERAQIIATHPVATAKFSNCLIKSILKCLVLGGVLGPTKAYFGTVESQGRGSLHLHLLIWLKHEYTPAQLKENIQNQDFRDNLLKYLEDVVKEDLELFREETNDGTSTTSDISVSIRKFEALSVS
;
A
#
# COMPACT_ATOMS: atom_id res chain seq x y z
N ARG A 1 -5.72 20.97 -7.23
CA ARG A 1 -6.55 20.31 -8.27
C ARG A 1 -7.51 19.37 -7.58
N THR A 2 -8.80 19.48 -7.86
CA THR A 2 -9.82 18.59 -7.29
C THR A 2 -9.67 17.17 -7.85
N SER A 3 -10.26 16.17 -7.17
CA SER A 3 -10.25 14.78 -7.66
C SER A 3 -10.91 14.65 -9.03
N TYR A 4 -11.94 15.46 -9.30
CA TYR A 4 -12.63 15.52 -10.59
C TYR A 4 -11.72 16.03 -11.72
N GLU A 5 -11.00 17.15 -11.50
CA GLU A 5 -10.06 17.69 -12.49
C GLU A 5 -8.96 16.69 -12.85
N ARG A 6 -8.47 15.92 -11.88
CA ARG A 6 -7.46 14.86 -12.13
C ARG A 6 -8.03 13.74 -13.00
N ALA A 7 -9.24 13.27 -12.70
CA ALA A 7 -9.92 12.26 -13.51
C ALA A 7 -10.16 12.74 -14.96
N GLN A 8 -10.54 14.01 -15.13
CA GLN A 8 -10.74 14.61 -16.46
C GLN A 8 -9.42 14.66 -17.27
N ILE A 9 -8.29 15.02 -16.65
CA ILE A 9 -6.98 15.00 -17.31
C ILE A 9 -6.61 13.59 -17.78
N ILE A 10 -6.86 12.58 -16.95
CA ILE A 10 -6.55 11.20 -17.29
C ILE A 10 -7.41 10.71 -18.45
N ALA A 11 -8.73 10.99 -18.41
CA ALA A 11 -9.66 10.60 -19.47
C ALA A 11 -9.33 11.28 -20.81
N THR A 12 -8.89 12.54 -20.77
CA THR A 12 -8.51 13.31 -21.98
C THR A 12 -7.15 12.90 -22.55
N HIS A 13 -6.24 12.33 -21.73
CA HIS A 13 -4.89 11.96 -22.14
C HIS A 13 -4.52 10.52 -21.73
N PRO A 14 -5.22 9.49 -22.24
CA PRO A 14 -5.07 8.11 -21.77
C PRO A 14 -3.67 7.54 -22.02
N VAL A 15 -3.07 7.82 -23.17
CA VAL A 15 -1.73 7.34 -23.53
C VAL A 15 -0.64 7.97 -22.64
N ALA A 16 -0.72 9.29 -22.42
CA ALA A 16 0.23 9.99 -21.56
C ALA A 16 0.13 9.48 -20.12
N THR A 17 -1.09 9.24 -19.64
CA THR A 17 -1.32 8.66 -18.32
C THR A 17 -0.72 7.26 -18.20
N ALA A 18 -0.96 6.37 -19.18
CA ALA A 18 -0.39 5.03 -19.17
C ALA A 18 1.15 5.04 -19.14
N LYS A 19 1.78 5.94 -19.91
CA LYS A 19 3.24 6.13 -19.90
C LYS A 19 3.75 6.63 -18.55
N PHE A 20 3.06 7.61 -17.96
CA PHE A 20 3.37 8.12 -16.63
C PHE A 20 3.27 7.01 -15.58
N SER A 21 2.17 6.26 -15.54
CA SER A 21 1.99 5.13 -14.62
C SER A 21 3.09 4.09 -14.77
N ASN A 22 3.46 3.71 -16.00
CA ASN A 22 4.57 2.79 -16.23
C ASN A 22 5.92 3.34 -15.70
N CYS A 23 6.19 4.63 -15.92
CA CYS A 23 7.40 5.28 -15.38
C CYS A 23 7.43 5.27 -13.85
N LEU A 24 6.29 5.59 -13.23
CA LEU A 24 6.10 5.59 -11.78
C LEU A 24 6.31 4.19 -11.20
N ILE A 25 5.67 3.16 -11.77
CA ILE A 25 5.80 1.77 -11.32
C ILE A 25 7.26 1.31 -11.42
N LYS A 26 7.94 1.59 -12.52
CA LYS A 26 9.37 1.26 -12.67
C LYS A 26 10.23 1.96 -11.62
N SER A 27 9.90 3.20 -11.28
CA SER A 27 10.60 3.96 -10.25
C SER A 27 10.36 3.37 -8.85
N ILE A 28 9.12 2.97 -8.54
CA ILE A 28 8.79 2.28 -7.29
C ILE A 28 9.58 0.97 -7.19
N LEU A 29 9.54 0.12 -8.23
CA LEU A 29 10.28 -1.15 -8.23
C LEU A 29 11.79 -0.91 -8.06
N LYS A 30 12.36 0.06 -8.76
CA LYS A 30 13.79 0.35 -8.70
C LYS A 30 14.21 0.90 -7.35
N CYS A 31 13.51 1.91 -6.83
CA CYS A 31 13.94 2.65 -5.65
C CYS A 31 13.49 1.97 -4.35
N LEU A 32 12.23 1.53 -4.28
CA LEU A 32 11.65 0.97 -3.05
C LEU A 32 12.04 -0.50 -2.87
N VAL A 33 11.77 -1.31 -3.91
CA VAL A 33 11.88 -2.78 -3.82
C VAL A 33 13.32 -3.25 -4.03
N LEU A 34 13.94 -2.83 -5.13
CA LEU A 34 15.30 -3.21 -5.48
C LEU A 34 16.35 -2.34 -4.78
N GLY A 35 16.02 -1.09 -4.46
CA GLY A 35 16.86 -0.19 -3.69
C GLY A 35 16.91 -0.52 -2.20
N GLY A 36 16.08 -1.45 -1.73
CA GLY A 36 16.16 -2.01 -0.38
C GLY A 36 15.62 -1.10 0.72
N VAL A 37 14.78 -0.12 0.40
CA VAL A 37 14.12 0.75 1.39
C VAL A 37 13.32 -0.09 2.39
N LEU A 38 12.68 -1.16 1.92
CA LEU A 38 11.93 -2.10 2.75
C LEU A 38 12.80 -3.20 3.40
N GLY A 39 14.11 -3.14 3.21
CA GLY A 39 15.06 -4.20 3.53
C GLY A 39 15.38 -5.12 2.34
N PRO A 40 16.21 -6.15 2.54
CA PRO A 40 16.63 -7.05 1.46
C PRO A 40 15.44 -7.83 0.89
N THR A 41 15.10 -7.57 -0.37
CA THR A 41 13.99 -8.26 -1.05
C THR A 41 14.42 -9.62 -1.56
N LYS A 42 13.65 -10.68 -1.23
CA LYS A 42 13.81 -12.03 -1.78
C LYS A 42 13.06 -12.20 -3.11
N ALA A 43 11.84 -11.69 -3.18
CA ALA A 43 11.00 -11.74 -4.38
C ALA A 43 9.94 -10.63 -4.36
N TYR A 44 9.38 -10.30 -5.51
CA TYR A 44 8.21 -9.43 -5.60
C TYR A 44 7.31 -9.87 -6.76
N PHE A 45 6.02 -9.57 -6.66
CA PHE A 45 5.01 -9.79 -7.68
C PHE A 45 4.13 -8.56 -7.79
N GLY A 46 3.90 -8.06 -9.00
CA GLY A 46 3.10 -6.87 -9.23
C GLY A 46 2.12 -7.04 -10.38
N THR A 47 0.91 -6.52 -10.21
CA THR A 47 -0.14 -6.50 -11.24
C THR A 47 -0.81 -5.14 -11.30
N VAL A 48 -1.15 -4.71 -12.52
CA VAL A 48 -1.77 -3.42 -12.79
C VAL A 48 -3.20 -3.64 -13.26
N GLU A 49 -4.15 -2.94 -12.65
CA GLU A 49 -5.57 -3.02 -13.00
C GLU A 49 -6.20 -1.63 -13.20
N SER A 50 -7.30 -1.60 -13.93
CA SER A 50 -8.14 -0.41 -14.06
C SER A 50 -9.24 -0.44 -12.99
N GLN A 51 -9.13 0.41 -11.97
CA GLN A 51 -10.09 0.44 -10.85
C GLN A 51 -11.39 1.22 -11.15
N GLY A 52 -11.66 1.53 -12.42
CA GLY A 52 -12.88 2.27 -12.84
C GLY A 52 -12.94 3.73 -12.40
N ARG A 53 -11.90 4.26 -11.73
CA ARG A 53 -11.82 5.66 -11.24
C ARG A 53 -10.92 6.54 -12.10
N GLY A 54 -10.73 6.15 -13.36
CA GLY A 54 -9.86 6.88 -14.29
C GLY A 54 -8.40 6.88 -13.85
N SER A 55 -7.88 5.82 -13.23
CA SER A 55 -6.45 5.64 -12.96
C SER A 55 -6.08 4.16 -12.95
N LEU A 56 -4.82 3.86 -13.23
CA LEU A 56 -4.26 2.51 -13.04
C LEU A 56 -3.88 2.31 -11.57
N HIS A 57 -4.23 1.15 -11.03
CA HIS A 57 -3.91 0.73 -9.67
C HIS A 57 -2.87 -0.39 -9.71
N LEU A 58 -1.87 -0.34 -8.83
CA LEU A 58 -0.82 -1.35 -8.72
C LEU A 58 -1.04 -2.15 -7.43
N HIS A 59 -1.29 -3.45 -7.58
CA HIS A 59 -1.15 -4.41 -6.47
C HIS A 59 0.28 -4.92 -6.46
N LEU A 60 0.98 -4.78 -5.34
CA LEU A 60 2.37 -5.19 -5.19
C LEU A 60 2.55 -6.06 -3.94
N LEU A 61 3.02 -7.27 -4.13
CA LEU A 61 3.41 -8.20 -3.07
C LEU A 61 4.93 -8.28 -3.03
N ILE A 62 5.52 -8.17 -1.84
CA ILE A 62 6.97 -8.17 -1.63
C ILE A 62 7.29 -9.17 -0.53
N TRP A 63 8.25 -10.06 -0.81
CA TRP A 63 8.81 -10.99 0.17
C TRP A 63 10.19 -10.51 0.58
N LEU A 64 10.34 -10.16 1.84
CA LEU A 64 11.63 -9.79 2.42
C LEU A 64 12.44 -11.03 2.79
N LYS A 65 13.77 -10.91 2.73
CA LYS A 65 14.71 -11.95 3.11
C LYS A 65 14.91 -11.89 4.63
N HIS A 66 14.09 -12.64 5.36
CA HIS A 66 14.24 -12.86 6.80
C HIS A 66 14.08 -14.34 7.14
N GLU A 67 14.48 -14.72 8.35
CA GLU A 67 14.44 -16.11 8.83
C GLU A 67 13.21 -16.39 9.71
N TYR A 68 12.47 -15.35 10.11
CA TYR A 68 11.30 -15.52 10.96
C TYR A 68 10.14 -16.24 10.25
N THR A 69 9.62 -17.27 10.89
CA THR A 69 8.29 -17.82 10.60
C THR A 69 7.19 -16.91 11.18
N PRO A 70 5.94 -16.99 10.70
CA PRO A 70 4.83 -16.22 11.28
C PRO A 70 4.65 -16.44 12.79
N ALA A 71 4.89 -17.67 13.28
CA ALA A 71 4.82 -18.00 14.70
C ALA A 71 5.91 -17.28 15.51
N GLN A 72 7.16 -17.32 15.03
CA GLN A 72 8.28 -16.61 15.67
C GLN A 72 8.08 -15.09 15.64
N LEU A 73 7.53 -14.54 14.55
CA LEU A 73 7.24 -13.11 14.49
C LEU A 73 6.19 -12.72 15.54
N LYS A 74 5.13 -13.53 15.70
CA LYS A 74 4.10 -13.32 16.72
C LYS A 74 4.67 -13.36 18.14
N GLU A 75 5.62 -14.25 18.40
CA GLU A 75 6.33 -14.34 19.67
C GLU A 75 7.25 -13.12 19.91
N ASN A 76 8.05 -12.74 18.90
CA ASN A 76 8.94 -11.58 19.00
C ASN A 76 8.19 -10.27 19.22
N ILE A 77 6.98 -10.11 18.67
CA ILE A 77 6.13 -8.93 18.91
C ILE A 77 5.75 -8.77 20.40
N GLN A 78 5.80 -9.83 21.20
CA GLN A 78 5.58 -9.72 22.65
C GLN A 78 6.74 -9.00 23.35
N ASN A 79 7.96 -9.15 22.84
CA ASN A 79 9.12 -8.41 23.32
C ASN A 79 8.95 -6.90 23.02
N GLN A 80 9.07 -6.08 24.07
CA GLN A 80 8.85 -4.65 23.96
C GLN A 80 9.86 -3.96 23.04
N ASP A 81 11.15 -4.21 23.21
CA ASP A 81 12.19 -3.58 22.39
C ASP A 81 12.04 -3.94 20.90
N PHE A 82 11.73 -5.20 20.59
CA PHE A 82 11.48 -5.61 19.22
C PHE A 82 10.28 -4.88 18.62
N ARG A 83 9.17 -4.82 19.35
CA ARG A 83 7.94 -4.15 18.92
C ARG A 83 8.15 -2.65 18.70
N ASP A 84 8.82 -1.98 19.63
CA ASP A 84 9.06 -0.53 19.56
C ASP A 84 9.99 -0.19 18.39
N ASN A 85 11.02 -1.01 18.14
CA ASN A 85 11.87 -0.87 16.96
C ASN A 85 11.14 -1.16 15.65
N LEU A 86 10.26 -2.16 15.62
CA LEU A 86 9.43 -2.45 14.45
C LEU A 86 8.47 -1.30 14.13
N LEU A 87 7.81 -0.74 15.15
CA LEU A 87 6.93 0.42 15.00
C LEU A 87 7.71 1.63 14.46
N LYS A 88 8.84 1.95 15.07
CA LYS A 88 9.71 3.06 14.62
C LYS A 88 10.14 2.89 13.16
N TYR A 89 10.48 1.67 12.75
CA TYR A 89 10.79 1.38 11.35
C TYR A 89 9.57 1.61 10.45
N LEU A 90 8.40 1.08 10.81
CA LEU A 90 7.18 1.23 10.03
C LEU A 90 6.76 2.70 9.88
N GLU A 91 6.88 3.51 10.93
CA GLU A 91 6.59 4.95 10.90
C GLU A 91 7.58 5.75 10.02
N ASP A 92 8.81 5.27 9.87
CA ASP A 92 9.81 5.89 8.99
C ASP A 92 9.53 5.59 7.51
N VAL A 93 9.15 4.34 7.19
CA VAL A 93 8.95 3.90 5.81
C VAL A 93 7.52 4.06 5.29
N VAL A 94 6.51 4.08 6.17
CA VAL A 94 5.09 4.27 5.82
C VAL A 94 4.65 5.64 6.30
N LYS A 95 4.30 6.51 5.35
CA LYS A 95 3.64 7.78 5.62
C LYS A 95 2.29 7.81 4.94
N GLU A 96 1.25 7.97 5.74
CA GLU A 96 -0.11 8.19 5.26
C GLU A 96 -0.47 9.64 5.53
N ASP A 97 -0.79 10.39 4.47
CA ASP A 97 -1.25 11.78 4.60
C ASP A 97 -2.78 11.77 4.69
N LEU A 98 -3.29 11.58 5.91
CA LEU A 98 -4.73 11.57 6.22
C LEU A 98 -5.27 12.95 6.62
N GLU A 99 -4.43 13.99 6.69
CA GLU A 99 -4.84 15.29 7.24
C GLU A 99 -6.00 15.93 6.46
N LEU A 100 -6.17 15.55 5.18
CA LEU A 100 -7.28 15.99 4.34
C LEU A 100 -8.67 15.40 4.70
N PHE A 101 -8.75 14.39 5.58
CA PHE A 101 -10.03 13.80 6.00
C PHE A 101 -10.47 14.20 7.41
N ARG A 102 -9.61 14.92 8.16
CA ARG A 102 -9.89 15.26 9.56
C ARG A 102 -10.69 16.54 9.76
N GLU A 103 -10.84 17.36 8.72
CA GLU A 103 -11.56 18.63 8.78
C GLU A 103 -13.07 18.52 8.50
N GLU A 104 -13.57 17.39 7.99
CA GLU A 104 -15.02 17.21 7.73
C GLU A 104 -15.82 16.67 8.93
N THR A 105 -15.16 16.22 10.00
CA THR A 105 -15.84 15.66 11.19
C THR A 105 -15.76 16.58 12.40
N ASN A 106 -16.25 17.81 12.27
CA ASN A 106 -16.50 18.70 13.41
C ASN A 106 -17.97 19.13 13.51
N ASP A 107 -18.89 18.34 12.96
CA ASP A 107 -20.29 18.35 13.40
C ASP A 107 -20.51 17.18 14.36
N GLY A 108 -20.93 17.52 15.57
CA GLY A 108 -20.91 16.62 16.71
C GLY A 108 -21.92 15.49 16.55
N THR A 109 -21.45 14.25 16.60
CA THR A 109 -22.16 13.16 17.25
C THR A 109 -21.20 12.01 17.51
N SER A 110 -20.95 11.76 18.80
CA SER A 110 -20.25 10.57 19.27
C SER A 110 -21.00 9.32 18.81
N THR A 111 -20.36 8.51 17.98
CA THR A 111 -20.67 7.06 17.93
C THR A 111 -19.45 6.31 17.44
N THR A 112 -18.97 5.41 18.30
CA THR A 112 -17.99 4.37 18.02
C THR A 112 -18.38 3.67 16.73
N SER A 113 -17.57 3.79 15.67
CA SER A 113 -17.70 2.92 14.49
C SER A 113 -16.48 2.02 14.42
N ASP A 114 -16.75 0.75 14.64
CA ASP A 114 -15.81 -0.35 14.52
C ASP A 114 -15.04 -0.29 13.20
N ILE A 115 -13.71 -0.22 13.28
CA ILE A 115 -12.83 -0.37 12.12
C ILE A 115 -12.84 -1.86 11.74
N SER A 116 -13.78 -2.24 10.89
CA SER A 116 -13.78 -3.56 10.27
C SER A 116 -12.80 -3.59 9.10
N VAL A 117 -11.58 -4.07 9.34
CA VAL A 117 -10.66 -4.47 8.26
C VAL A 117 -11.15 -5.82 7.73
N SER A 118 -11.95 -5.80 6.67
CA SER A 118 -12.38 -7.03 5.99
C SER A 118 -11.25 -7.55 5.10
N ILE A 119 -10.42 -8.45 5.64
CA ILE A 119 -9.54 -9.30 4.83
C ILE A 119 -10.44 -10.41 4.23
N ARG A 120 -10.87 -10.24 2.98
CA ARG A 120 -11.53 -11.32 2.25
C ARG A 120 -10.48 -12.34 1.80
N LYS A 121 -10.66 -13.58 2.24
CA LYS A 121 -9.90 -14.76 1.81
C LYS A 121 -10.00 -14.88 0.28
N PHE A 122 -8.88 -14.79 -0.42
CA PHE A 122 -8.80 -15.09 -1.85
C PHE A 122 -8.53 -16.60 -1.99
N GLU A 123 -9.54 -17.38 -2.40
CA GLU A 123 -9.33 -18.77 -2.79
C GLU A 123 -8.67 -18.80 -4.17
N ALA A 124 -7.50 -19.45 -4.24
CA ALA A 124 -6.77 -19.63 -5.47
C ALA A 124 -7.57 -20.53 -6.41
N LEU A 125 -7.99 -20.00 -7.56
CA LEU A 125 -8.47 -20.81 -8.67
C LEU A 125 -7.26 -21.58 -9.24
N SER A 126 -7.25 -22.88 -8.95
CA SER A 126 -6.41 -23.87 -9.64
C SER A 126 -6.84 -23.91 -11.11
N VAL A 127 -5.94 -23.53 -12.02
CA VAL A 127 -6.14 -23.74 -13.45
C VAL A 127 -5.72 -25.18 -13.75
N SER A 128 -6.68 -25.97 -14.26
CA SER A 128 -6.47 -27.29 -14.84
C SER A 128 -5.99 -27.15 -16.28
#